data_AF-A0A4R3TSY7-F1
#
_entry.id   AF-A0A4R3TSY7-F1
#
_cell.length_a   1.000
_cell.length_b   1.000
_cell.length_c   1.000
_cell.angle_alpha   90.00
_cell.angle_beta   90.00
_cell.angle_gamma   90.00
#
_symmetry.space_group_name_H-M   'P 1'
#
loop_
_entity.id
_entity.type
_entity.pdbx_description
1 polymer ?
#
loop_
_entity_poly.entity_id
_entity_poly.type
_entity_poly.pdbx_seq_one_letter_code
_entity_poly.pdbx_strand_id
1 'polypeptide(L)'
;MIPGELFIQDGEIELNAGRKTVTLTVANTGDRPIQVGSHYHFFETNPALKFDRKKARGMRLDIAAGTAVRFEPGQTRDIQLVAMAGKKTIYGFRGDVMGKL
;
A
#
# COMPACT_ATOMS: atom_id res chain seq x y z
N MET A 1 25.73 30.12 -10.42
CA MET A 1 25.47 29.20 -11.54
C MET A 1 25.71 27.80 -11.01
N ILE A 2 24.65 26.98 -10.95
CA ILE A 2 24.73 25.61 -10.45
C ILE A 2 24.32 24.69 -11.62
N PRO A 3 25.28 24.02 -12.30
CA PRO A 3 24.96 23.12 -13.40
C PRO A 3 24.00 22.02 -12.93
N GLY A 4 22.84 21.94 -13.58
CA GLY A 4 21.81 20.95 -13.25
C GLY A 4 20.87 21.35 -12.10
N GLU A 5 20.88 22.61 -11.66
CA GLU A 5 19.87 23.07 -10.70
C GLU A 5 18.45 22.96 -11.27
N LEU A 6 17.52 22.55 -10.40
CA LEU A 6 16.11 22.42 -10.74
C LEU A 6 15.36 23.63 -10.18
N PHE A 7 14.58 24.28 -11.03
CA PHE A 7 13.61 25.29 -10.64
C PHE A 7 12.24 24.64 -10.59
N ILE A 8 11.94 24.00 -9.46
CA ILE A 8 10.65 23.34 -9.25
C ILE A 8 9.57 24.41 -9.10
N GLN A 9 8.46 24.23 -9.82
CA GLN A 9 7.29 25.09 -9.66
C GLN A 9 6.62 24.82 -8.32
N ASP A 10 6.12 25.86 -7.68
CA ASP A 10 5.32 25.72 -6.46
C ASP A 10 4.04 24.93 -6.74
N GLY A 11 3.64 24.10 -5.77
CA GLY A 11 2.41 23.32 -5.83
C GLY A 11 2.55 21.93 -5.23
N GLU A 12 1.47 21.16 -5.33
CA GLU A 12 1.41 19.78 -4.89
C GLU A 12 0.97 18.88 -6.04
N ILE A 13 1.39 17.62 -6.01
CA ILE A 13 0.97 16.60 -6.96
C ILE A 13 0.02 15.64 -6.24
N GLU A 14 -1.26 15.68 -6.59
CA GLU A 14 -2.21 14.67 -6.14
C GLU A 14 -1.87 13.32 -6.78
N LEU A 15 -1.64 12.32 -5.95
CA LEU A 15 -1.38 10.96 -6.40
C LEU A 15 -2.68 10.18 -6.45
N ASN A 16 -2.76 9.23 -7.39
CA ASN A 16 -3.81 8.21 -7.39
C ASN A 16 -5.25 8.76 -7.53
N ALA A 17 -5.40 10.00 -8.02
CA ALA A 17 -6.65 10.76 -8.10
C ALA A 17 -7.81 9.98 -8.74
N GLY A 18 -9.01 10.22 -8.22
CA GLY A 18 -10.27 9.64 -8.74
C GLY A 18 -10.43 8.12 -8.49
N ARG A 19 -9.53 7.48 -7.75
CA ARG A 19 -9.62 6.05 -7.44
C ARG A 19 -10.23 5.81 -6.07
N LYS A 20 -10.98 4.71 -5.93
CA LYS A 20 -11.60 4.32 -4.67
C LYS A 20 -10.53 4.05 -3.62
N THR A 21 -10.73 4.61 -2.42
CA THR A 21 -9.87 4.41 -1.27
C THR A 21 -10.62 3.78 -0.09
N VAL A 22 -9.88 3.23 0.86
CA VAL A 22 -10.40 2.78 2.16
C VAL A 22 -9.33 2.96 3.23
N THR A 23 -9.71 3.44 4.40
CA THR A 23 -8.83 3.53 5.56
C THR A 23 -9.03 2.32 6.46
N LEU A 24 -7.94 1.69 6.90
CA LEU A 24 -7.94 0.54 7.79
C LEU A 24 -6.96 0.74 8.94
N THR A 25 -7.33 0.31 10.13
CA THR A 25 -6.42 0.12 11.25
C THR A 25 -5.71 -1.22 11.10
N VAL A 26 -4.37 -1.20 11.11
CA VAL A 26 -3.52 -2.38 10.93
C VAL A 26 -2.58 -2.53 12.12
N ALA A 27 -2.55 -3.72 12.71
CA ALA A 27 -1.68 -4.05 13.83
C ALA A 27 -0.68 -5.15 13.47
N ASN A 28 0.60 -4.97 13.78
CA ASN A 28 1.58 -6.05 13.70
C ASN A 28 1.56 -6.85 15.01
N THR A 29 1.04 -8.07 14.96
CA THR A 29 0.98 -8.99 16.10
C THR A 29 2.19 -9.93 16.17
N GLY A 30 3.15 -9.78 15.25
CA GLY A 30 4.40 -10.54 15.24
C GLY A 30 5.47 -9.93 16.15
N ASP A 31 6.57 -10.65 16.29
CA ASP A 31 7.76 -10.30 17.08
C ASP A 31 8.87 -9.61 16.26
N ARG A 32 8.65 -9.45 14.94
CA ARG A 32 9.60 -8.86 14.01
C ARG A 32 8.95 -7.73 13.21
N PRO A 33 9.74 -6.73 12.78
CA PRO A 33 9.22 -5.65 11.97
C PRO A 33 8.78 -6.13 10.59
N ILE A 34 7.72 -5.52 10.07
CA ILE A 34 7.16 -5.81 8.75
C ILE A 34 7.10 -4.51 7.95
N GLN A 35 7.57 -4.54 6.70
CA GLN A 35 7.50 -3.40 5.79
C GLN A 35 6.77 -3.81 4.51
N VAL A 36 5.78 -3.01 4.12
CA VAL A 36 4.93 -3.26 2.94
C VAL A 36 5.10 -2.14 1.94
N GLY A 37 5.49 -2.49 0.71
CA GLY A 37 5.70 -1.54 -0.38
C GLY A 37 4.40 -1.06 -1.04
N SER A 38 4.49 0.10 -1.71
CA SER A 38 3.37 0.80 -2.35
C SER A 38 2.45 -0.05 -3.26
N HIS A 39 2.99 -1.05 -3.96
CA HIS A 39 2.26 -1.83 -4.98
C HIS A 39 1.97 -3.28 -4.58
N TYR A 40 2.30 -3.68 -3.35
CA TYR A 40 1.97 -5.01 -2.86
C TYR A 40 0.45 -5.16 -2.67
N HIS A 41 -0.14 -6.29 -3.06
CA HIS A 41 -1.56 -6.54 -2.83
C HIS A 41 -1.83 -6.68 -1.34
N PHE A 42 -2.47 -5.67 -0.74
CA PHE A 42 -2.47 -5.51 0.71
C PHE A 42 -3.17 -6.67 1.43
N PHE A 43 -4.21 -7.25 0.80
CA PHE A 43 -4.88 -8.47 1.23
C PHE A 43 -3.95 -9.64 1.50
N GLU A 44 -2.85 -9.77 0.76
CA GLU A 44 -1.92 -10.90 0.82
C GLU A 44 -0.65 -10.56 1.62
N THR A 45 -0.64 -9.46 2.37
CA THR A 45 0.51 -9.11 3.23
C THR A 45 0.71 -10.16 4.33
N ASN A 46 1.86 -10.11 5.03
CA ASN A 46 2.22 -11.05 6.09
C ASN A 46 1.04 -11.31 7.06
N PRO A 47 0.68 -12.58 7.36
CA PRO A 47 -0.42 -12.94 8.27
C PRO A 47 -0.32 -12.35 9.67
N ALA A 48 0.88 -11.99 10.14
CA ALA A 48 1.08 -11.29 11.41
C ALA A 48 0.52 -9.85 11.41
N LEU A 49 0.16 -9.29 10.24
CA LEU A 49 -0.61 -8.06 10.18
C LEU A 49 -2.11 -8.37 10.34
N LYS A 50 -2.68 -7.93 11.47
CA LYS A 50 -4.10 -8.06 11.79
C LYS A 50 -4.88 -6.82 11.35
N PHE A 51 -5.86 -7.04 10.46
CA PHE A 51 -6.79 -6.03 9.94
C PHE A 51 -7.94 -6.72 9.20
N ASP A 52 -8.94 -5.94 8.74
CA ASP A 52 -10.03 -6.46 7.90
C ASP A 52 -9.52 -6.76 6.48
N ARG A 53 -9.09 -8.02 6.27
CA ARG A 53 -8.57 -8.51 4.99
C ARG A 53 -9.59 -8.34 3.87
N LYS A 54 -10.89 -8.56 4.11
CA LYS A 54 -11.92 -8.47 3.06
C LYS A 54 -11.98 -7.08 2.44
N LYS A 55 -11.83 -6.02 3.25
CA LYS A 55 -11.77 -4.63 2.77
C LYS A 55 -10.51 -4.31 1.97
N ALA A 56 -9.42 -5.06 2.16
CA ALA A 56 -8.15 -4.86 1.45
C ALA A 56 -8.04 -5.65 0.13
N ARG A 57 -9.02 -6.51 -0.20
CA ARG A 57 -8.99 -7.30 -1.44
C ARG A 57 -9.08 -6.39 -2.67
N GLY A 58 -8.08 -6.50 -3.54
CA GLY A 58 -7.90 -5.66 -4.72
C GLY A 58 -7.34 -4.26 -4.43
N MET A 59 -6.77 -4.04 -3.24
CA MET A 59 -6.25 -2.74 -2.82
C MET A 59 -4.74 -2.79 -2.58
N ARG A 60 -4.08 -1.64 -2.73
CA ARG A 60 -2.66 -1.42 -2.40
C ARG A 60 -2.51 -0.15 -1.55
N LEU A 61 -1.35 0.08 -0.95
CA LEU A 61 -1.11 1.32 -0.18
C LEU A 61 -1.29 2.57 -1.05
N ASP A 62 -1.97 3.57 -0.51
CA ASP A 62 -2.18 4.86 -1.14
C ASP A 62 -1.05 5.83 -0.78
N ILE A 63 0.15 5.52 -1.27
CA ILE A 63 1.39 6.25 -1.00
C ILE A 63 2.17 6.47 -2.31
N ALA A 64 3.21 7.32 -2.25
CA ALA A 64 4.11 7.55 -3.37
C ALA A 64 4.72 6.24 -3.90
N ALA A 65 4.80 6.09 -5.22
CA ALA A 65 5.33 4.90 -5.85
C ALA A 65 6.78 4.65 -5.40
N GLY A 66 7.13 3.38 -5.16
CA GLY A 66 8.45 2.97 -4.65
C GLY A 66 8.64 3.11 -3.14
N THR A 67 7.77 3.85 -2.44
CA THR A 67 7.84 3.97 -0.97
C THR A 67 7.15 2.79 -0.25
N ALA A 68 7.24 2.75 1.08
CA ALA A 68 6.71 1.69 1.92
C ALA A 68 6.20 2.20 3.28
N VAL A 69 5.32 1.42 3.90
CA VAL A 69 4.91 1.60 5.30
C VAL A 69 5.53 0.49 6.15
N ARG A 70 6.11 0.89 7.29
CA ARG A 70 6.75 0.01 8.26
C ARG A 70 5.88 -0.14 9.51
N PHE A 71 5.81 -1.36 10.01
CA PHE A 71 5.11 -1.76 11.23
C PHE A 71 6.09 -2.46 12.17
N GLU A 72 6.45 -1.82 13.28
CA GLU A 72 7.22 -2.43 14.37
C GLU A 72 6.39 -3.50 15.11
N PRO A 73 7.01 -4.45 15.85
CA PRO A 73 6.29 -5.39 16.69
C PRO A 73 5.31 -4.68 17.65
N GLY A 74 4.05 -5.12 17.69
CA GLY A 74 2.99 -4.52 18.50
C GLY A 74 2.43 -3.19 17.99
N GLN A 75 3.02 -2.59 16.95
CA GLN A 75 2.56 -1.30 16.43
C GLN A 75 1.19 -1.45 15.76
N THR A 76 0.30 -0.51 16.09
CA THR A 76 -0.99 -0.33 15.42
C THR A 76 -1.01 1.04 14.75
N ARG A 77 -1.49 1.11 13.51
CA ARG A 77 -1.57 2.35 12.75
C ARG A 77 -2.69 2.32 11.72
N ASP A 78 -3.31 3.47 11.49
CA ASP A 78 -4.22 3.68 10.38
C ASP A 78 -3.46 3.94 9.08
N ILE A 79 -3.86 3.21 8.04
CA ILE A 79 -3.32 3.33 6.68
C ILE A 79 -4.44 3.49 5.67
N GLN A 80 -4.17 4.26 4.63
CA GLN A 80 -5.07 4.40 3.49
C GLN A 80 -4.63 3.45 2.37
N LEU A 81 -5.61 2.74 1.82
CA LEU A 81 -5.44 1.91 0.64
C LEU A 81 -6.19 2.51 -0.54
N VAL A 82 -5.70 2.22 -1.74
CA VAL A 82 -6.30 2.61 -3.02
C VAL A 82 -6.49 1.38 -3.90
N ALA A 83 -7.58 1.36 -4.67
CA ALA A 83 -7.90 0.26 -5.56
C ALA A 83 -6.85 0.05 -6.65
N MET A 84 -6.50 -1.22 -6.88
CA MET A 84 -5.74 -1.61 -8.06
C MET A 84 -6.55 -1.34 -9.34
N ALA A 85 -5.86 -0.88 -10.37
CA ALA A 85 -6.46 -0.51 -11.66
C ALA A 85 -6.11 -1.55 -12.75
N GLY A 86 -6.25 -1.19 -14.03
CA GLY A 86 -5.98 -2.07 -15.16
C GLY A 86 -6.96 -3.25 -15.23
N LYS A 87 -6.47 -4.44 -15.57
CA LYS A 87 -7.30 -5.65 -15.72
C LYS A 87 -7.90 -6.18 -14.41
N LYS A 88 -7.47 -5.65 -13.26
CA LYS A 88 -7.86 -6.13 -11.92
C LYS A 88 -7.70 -7.65 -11.80
N THR A 89 -6.53 -8.12 -12.19
CA THR A 89 -6.13 -9.53 -12.15
C THR A 89 -4.87 -9.63 -11.32
N ILE A 90 -4.85 -10.53 -10.34
CA ILE A 90 -3.80 -10.65 -9.33
C ILE A 90 -3.17 -12.02 -9.41
N TYR A 91 -1.85 -12.06 -9.59
CA TYR A 91 -1.03 -13.27 -9.61
C TYR A 91 0.20 -13.07 -8.71
N GLY A 92 0.69 -14.15 -8.10
CA GLY A 92 1.85 -14.12 -7.20
C GLY A 92 1.44 -13.86 -5.75
N PHE A 93 2.18 -12.97 -5.06
CA PHE A 93 1.99 -12.64 -3.64
C PHE A 93 2.01 -13.88 -2.73
N ARG A 94 0.89 -14.22 -2.08
CA ARG A 94 0.74 -15.46 -1.29
C ARG A 94 0.02 -16.55 -2.08
N GLY A 95 -0.46 -16.25 -3.28
CA GLY A 95 -1.22 -17.16 -4.12
C GLY A 95 -2.71 -17.20 -3.78
N ASP A 96 -3.24 -16.24 -3.03
CA ASP A 96 -4.60 -16.29 -2.49
C ASP A 96 -5.68 -15.83 -3.50
N VAL A 97 -5.29 -15.20 -4.62
CA VAL A 97 -6.22 -14.75 -5.68
C VAL A 97 -5.99 -15.47 -7.01
N MET A 98 -4.76 -15.42 -7.55
CA MET A 98 -4.34 -16.13 -8.77
C MET A 98 -5.30 -16.01 -9.97
N GLY A 99 -5.86 -14.84 -10.19
CA GLY A 99 -6.88 -14.63 -11.22
C GLY A 99 -7.54 -13.26 -11.14
N LYS A 100 -8.71 -13.16 -11.79
CA LYS A 100 -9.49 -11.92 -11.81
C LYS A 100 -10.11 -11.68 -10.43
N LEU A 101 -10.06 -10.43 -9.97
CA LEU A 101 -10.72 -9.99 -8.74
C LEU A 101 -12.23 -10.17 -8.81
#